data_AF-A0A972YIG3-F1
#
_entry.id   AF-A0A972YIG3-F1
#
_cell.length_a   1.000
_cell.length_b   1.000
_cell.length_c   1.000
_cell.angle_alpha   90.00
_cell.angle_beta   90.00
_cell.angle_gamma   90.00
#
_symmetry.space_group_name_H-M   'P 1'
#
loop_
_entity.id
_entity.type
_entity.pdbx_description
1 polymer ?
#
loop_
_entity_poly.entity_id
_entity_poly.type
_entity_poly.pdbx_seq_one_letter_code
_entity_poly.pdbx_strand_id
1 'polypeptide(L)'
;GADAAPYFRVFNPIIQGKKFDPDGAYVKRYVPELAKLPAKYIHEPWDAPDGILQYAGVELGETYPNPVIEHSAGRARALEAFEQFRSAPVSV
;
A
#
# COMPACT_ATOMS: atom_id res chain seq x y z
N GLY A 1 22.96 2.35 7.24
CA GLY A 1 24.03 1.39 6.91
C GLY A 1 24.37 1.50 5.44
N ALA A 2 25.54 1.01 5.02
CA ALA A 2 25.98 1.12 3.61
C ALA A 2 25.02 0.41 2.63
N ASP A 3 24.38 -0.67 3.06
CA ASP A 3 23.46 -1.48 2.22
C ASP A 3 21.99 -1.06 2.29
N ALA A 4 21.67 0.03 3.01
CA ALA A 4 20.30 0.50 3.12
C ALA A 4 19.84 1.12 1.80
N ALA A 5 18.61 0.79 1.37
CA ALA A 5 17.99 1.49 0.27
C ALA A 5 17.92 2.99 0.59
N PRO A 6 18.20 3.89 -0.39
CA PRO A 6 18.19 5.33 -0.13
C PRO A 6 16.82 5.82 0.36
N TYR A 7 16.80 6.72 1.35
CA TYR A 7 15.57 7.20 1.99
C TYR A 7 14.56 7.86 1.03
N PHE A 8 15.03 8.47 -0.07
CA PHE A 8 14.15 9.04 -1.09
C PHE A 8 13.43 7.97 -1.92
N ARG A 9 13.78 6.69 -1.77
CA ARG A 9 13.13 5.57 -2.48
C ARG A 9 11.91 5.10 -1.69
N VAL A 10 10.77 5.73 -1.97
CA VAL A 10 9.46 5.28 -1.48
C VAL A 10 8.82 4.38 -2.54
N PHE A 11 8.69 3.09 -2.24
CA PHE A 11 8.09 2.13 -3.16
C PHE A 11 6.55 2.12 -3.05
N ASN A 12 5.88 1.92 -4.18
CA ASN A 12 4.43 1.73 -4.21
C ASN A 12 4.08 0.27 -3.84
N PRO A 13 3.42 0.04 -2.69
CA PRO A 13 3.09 -1.32 -2.24
C PRO A 13 2.19 -2.06 -3.22
N ILE A 14 1.33 -1.37 -3.96
CA ILE A 14 0.44 -1.96 -4.97
C ILE A 14 1.26 -2.58 -6.11
N ILE A 15 2.21 -1.82 -6.65
CA ILE A 15 3.04 -2.28 -7.78
C ILE A 15 3.96 -3.42 -7.31
N GLN A 16 4.47 -3.34 -6.08
CA GLN A 16 5.24 -4.45 -5.49
C GLN A 16 4.38 -5.70 -5.32
N GLY A 17 3.16 -5.57 -4.81
CA GLY A 17 2.21 -6.67 -4.66
C GLY A 17 1.89 -7.32 -6.01
N LYS A 18 1.51 -6.53 -7.02
CA LYS A 18 1.28 -7.03 -8.39
C LYS A 18 2.48 -7.74 -8.99
N LYS A 19 3.70 -7.31 -8.66
CA LYS A 19 4.94 -7.89 -9.17
C LYS A 19 5.33 -9.20 -8.48
N PHE A 20 5.18 -9.27 -7.15
CA PHE A 20 5.71 -10.38 -6.35
C PHE A 20 4.64 -11.38 -5.88
N ASP A 21 3.37 -10.99 -5.92
CA ASP A 21 2.21 -11.84 -5.60
C ASP A 21 1.08 -11.61 -6.63
N PRO A 22 1.30 -11.91 -7.93
CA PRO A 22 0.36 -11.57 -9.00
C PRO A 22 -1.04 -12.18 -8.82
N ASP A 23 -1.14 -13.36 -8.20
CA ASP A 23 -2.42 -14.04 -7.94
C ASP A 23 -3.05 -13.66 -6.59
N GLY A 24 -2.32 -12.89 -5.76
CA GLY A 24 -2.74 -12.55 -4.41
C GLY A 24 -2.71 -13.73 -3.44
N ALA A 25 -2.01 -14.81 -3.75
CA ALA A 25 -2.02 -16.04 -2.94
C ALA A 25 -1.45 -15.78 -1.54
N TYR A 26 -0.42 -14.94 -1.44
CA TYR A 26 0.11 -14.53 -0.15
C TYR A 26 -0.91 -13.67 0.60
N VAL A 27 -1.45 -12.63 -0.04
CA VAL A 27 -2.46 -11.76 0.60
C VAL A 27 -3.67 -12.57 1.09
N LYS A 28 -4.25 -13.44 0.26
CA LYS A 28 -5.42 -14.26 0.61
C LYS A 28 -5.16 -15.22 1.76
N ARG A 29 -3.91 -15.67 1.95
CA ARG A 29 -3.52 -16.55 3.05
C ARG A 29 -3.45 -15.81 4.38
N TYR A 30 -2.96 -14.57 4.37
CA TYR A 30 -2.68 -13.81 5.60
C TYR A 30 -3.72 -12.74 5.93
N VAL A 31 -4.57 -12.39 4.96
CA VAL A 31 -5.68 -11.43 5.07
C VAL A 31 -6.96 -12.16 4.61
N PRO A 32 -7.48 -13.09 5.43
CA PRO A 32 -8.55 -14.01 5.03
C PRO A 32 -9.87 -13.32 4.68
N GLU A 33 -10.12 -12.11 5.19
CA GLU A 33 -11.25 -11.26 4.81
C GLU A 33 -11.25 -10.92 3.31
N LEU A 34 -10.09 -10.94 2.65
CA LEU A 34 -9.95 -10.71 1.20
C LEU A 34 -9.87 -12.02 0.38
N ALA A 35 -9.98 -13.20 1.01
CA ALA A 35 -9.70 -14.49 0.36
C ALA A 35 -10.53 -14.74 -0.91
N LYS A 36 -11.77 -14.24 -0.94
CA LYS A 36 -12.71 -14.39 -2.06
C LYS A 36 -12.56 -13.32 -3.15
N LEU A 37 -11.75 -12.30 -2.91
CA LEU A 37 -11.57 -11.21 -3.86
C LEU A 37 -10.82 -11.71 -5.12
N PRO A 38 -11.25 -11.35 -6.34
CA PRO A 38 -10.52 -11.69 -7.55
C PRO A 38 -9.09 -11.12 -7.52
N ALA A 39 -8.12 -11.86 -8.07
CA ALA A 39 -6.70 -11.44 -8.08
C ALA A 39 -6.48 -10.04 -8.67
N LYS A 40 -7.32 -9.65 -9.63
CA LYS A 40 -7.31 -8.30 -10.23
C LYS A 40 -7.42 -7.16 -9.20
N TYR A 41 -8.16 -7.37 -8.10
CA TYR A 41 -8.43 -6.34 -7.10
C TYR A 41 -7.76 -6.62 -5.75
N ILE A 42 -7.01 -7.71 -5.60
CA ILE A 42 -6.47 -8.14 -4.31
C ILE A 42 -5.49 -7.13 -3.69
N HIS A 43 -4.78 -6.37 -4.54
CA HIS A 43 -3.81 -5.35 -4.11
C HIS A 43 -4.41 -3.93 -4.05
N GLU A 44 -5.63 -3.75 -4.57
CA GLU A 44 -6.40 -2.49 -4.55
C GLU A 44 -7.89 -2.77 -4.32
N PRO A 45 -8.31 -3.28 -3.14
CA PRO A 45 -9.71 -3.64 -2.90
C PRO A 45 -10.68 -2.46 -3.06
N TRP A 46 -10.23 -1.24 -2.78
CA TRP A 46 -11.01 -0.01 -2.95
C TRP A 46 -11.32 0.37 -4.40
N ASP A 47 -10.64 -0.22 -5.38
CA ASP A 47 -10.94 -0.03 -6.81
C ASP A 47 -11.85 -1.15 -7.36
N ALA A 48 -12.27 -2.10 -6.53
CA ALA A 48 -13.21 -3.13 -6.92
C ALA A 48 -14.64 -2.57 -7.04
N PRO A 49 -15.41 -2.95 -8.08
CA PRO A 49 -16.83 -2.60 -8.15
C PRO A 49 -17.62 -3.15 -6.96
N ASP A 50 -18.68 -2.45 -6.53
CA ASP A 50 -19.52 -2.83 -5.40
C ASP A 50 -20.03 -4.28 -5.48
N GLY A 51 -20.44 -4.75 -6.66
CA GLY A 51 -20.90 -6.13 -6.84
C GLY A 51 -19.80 -7.18 -6.60
N ILE A 52 -18.54 -6.84 -6.86
CA ILE A 52 -17.39 -7.70 -6.57
C ILE A 52 -17.07 -7.70 -5.07
N LEU A 53 -17.12 -6.53 -4.43
CA LEU A 53 -16.96 -6.39 -2.99
C LEU A 53 -18.03 -7.18 -2.24
N GLN A 54 -19.30 -7.04 -2.63
CA GLN A 54 -20.42 -7.78 -2.08
C GLN A 54 -20.27 -9.30 -2.27
N TYR A 55 -19.87 -9.76 -3.46
CA TYR A 55 -19.61 -11.18 -3.71
C TYR A 55 -18.50 -11.73 -2.80
N ALA A 56 -17.44 -10.94 -2.59
CA ALA A 56 -16.33 -11.32 -1.73
C ALA A 56 -16.65 -11.22 -0.23
N GLY A 57 -17.75 -10.55 0.14
CA GLY A 57 -18.09 -10.25 1.53
C GLY A 57 -17.19 -9.18 2.15
N VAL A 58 -16.68 -8.26 1.31
CA VAL A 58 -15.81 -7.15 1.73
C VAL A 58 -16.62 -5.87 1.80
N GLU A 59 -16.71 -5.31 2.99
CA GLU A 59 -17.19 -3.97 3.26
C GLU A 59 -16.02 -3.06 3.68
N LEU A 60 -15.79 -2.01 2.88
CA LEU A 60 -14.67 -1.09 3.09
C LEU A 60 -14.95 -0.14 4.25
N GLY A 61 -14.04 -0.09 5.21
CA GLY A 61 -14.18 0.63 6.47
C GLY A 61 -14.67 -0.24 7.64
N GLU A 62 -15.20 -1.44 7.36
CA GLU A 62 -15.63 -2.38 8.39
C GLU A 62 -14.80 -3.67 8.37
N THR A 63 -14.95 -4.48 7.32
CA THR A 63 -14.23 -5.76 7.19
C THR A 63 -12.80 -5.57 6.71
N TYR A 64 -12.56 -4.55 5.88
CA TYR A 64 -11.23 -4.18 5.40
C TYR A 64 -11.15 -2.65 5.29
N PRO A 65 -10.08 -1.99 5.75
CA PRO A 65 -10.04 -0.53 5.80
C PRO A 65 -9.90 0.09 4.41
N ASN A 66 -10.37 1.33 4.28
CA ASN A 66 -9.96 2.21 3.19
C ASN A 66 -8.46 2.56 3.33
N PRO A 67 -7.77 2.92 2.23
CA PRO A 67 -6.41 3.43 2.31
C PRO A 67 -6.30 4.59 3.31
N VAL A 68 -5.41 4.44 4.29
CA VAL A 68 -5.19 5.47 5.32
C VAL A 68 -4.62 6.76 4.73
N ILE A 69 -3.82 6.61 3.67
CA ILE A 69 -3.25 7.73 2.91
C ILE A 69 -3.13 7.31 1.45
N GLU A 70 -3.39 8.25 0.55
CA GLU A 70 -3.08 8.04 -0.87
C GLU A 70 -1.55 7.98 -1.05
N HIS A 71 -1.08 7.04 -1.87
CA HIS A 71 0.35 6.73 -1.95
C HIS A 71 1.21 7.91 -2.43
N SER A 72 0.73 8.68 -3.42
CA SER A 72 1.43 9.87 -3.92
C SER A 72 1.53 10.97 -2.85
N ALA A 73 0.47 11.18 -2.06
CA ALA A 73 0.47 12.09 -0.92
C ALA A 73 1.44 11.64 0.18
N GLY A 74 1.44 10.35 0.52
CA GLY A 74 2.38 9.78 1.49
C GLY A 74 3.84 9.90 1.03
N ARG A 75 4.09 9.66 -0.26
CA ARG A 75 5.42 9.85 -0.87
C ARG A 75 5.86 11.31 -0.81
N ALA A 76 4.99 12.25 -1.16
CA ALA A 76 5.30 13.67 -1.11
C ALA A 76 5.68 14.11 0.31
N ARG A 77 4.89 13.72 1.31
CA ARG A 77 5.16 14.00 2.72
C ARG A 77 6.50 13.42 3.19
N ALA A 78 6.84 12.20 2.77
CA ALA A 78 8.11 11.56 3.13
C ALA A 78 9.32 12.29 2.53
N LEU A 79 9.21 12.73 1.27
CA LEU A 79 10.28 13.48 0.60
C LEU A 79 10.45 14.88 1.18
N GLU A 80 9.35 15.56 1.51
CA GLU A 80 9.41 16.86 2.19
C GLU A 80 10.12 16.75 3.54
N ALA A 81 9.76 15.76 4.37
CA ALA A 81 10.43 15.53 5.65
C ALA A 81 11.93 15.22 5.48
N PHE A 82 12.30 14.46 4.46
CA PHE A 82 13.70 14.17 4.14
C PHE A 82 14.47 15.43 3.71
N GLU A 83 13.85 16.29 2.90
CA GLU A 83 14.42 17.57 2.49
C GLU A 83 14.63 18.50 3.69
N GLN A 84 13.63 18.62 4.58
CA GLN A 84 13.75 19.40 5.81
C GLN A 84 14.91 18.91 6.68
N PHE A 85 15.00 17.60 6.90
CA PHE A 85 16.10 16.98 7.65
C PHE A 85 17.47 17.28 7.02
N ARG A 86 17.58 17.24 5.68
CA ARG A 86 18.81 17.53 4.95
C ARG A 86 19.20 19.01 5.02
N SER A 87 18.23 19.92 5.02
CA SER A 87 18.43 21.37 5.02
C SER A 87 18.62 21.97 6.42
N ALA A 88 18.32 21.23 7.48
CA ALA A 88 18.45 21.71 8.85
C ALA A 88 19.93 22.00 9.17
N PRO A 89 20.27 23.21 9.65
CA PRO A 89 21.63 23.51 10.06
C PRO A 89 22.03 22.56 11.20
N VAL A 90 23.20 21.92 11.05
CA VAL A 90 23.76 21.12 12.14
C VAL A 90 24.13 22.10 13.25
N SER A 91 23.31 22.16 14.30
CA SER A 91 23.69 22.82 15.54
C SER A 91 24.78 21.95 16.20
N VAL A 92 26.04 22.32 15.94
CA VAL A 92 27.22 21.82 16.68
C VAL A 92 27.41 22.67 17.93
#